data_AF-A0AAW2TM97-F1
#
_entry.id   AF-A0AAW2TM97-F1
#
_cell.length_a   1.000
_cell.length_b   1.000
_cell.length_c   1.000
_cell.angle_alpha   90.00
_cell.angle_beta   90.00
_cell.angle_gamma   90.00
#
_symmetry.space_group_name_H-M   'P 1'
#
loop_
_entity.id
_entity.type
_entity.pdbx_description
1 polymer ?
#
loop_
_entity_poly.entity_id
_entity_poly.type
_entity_poly.pdbx_seq_one_letter_code
_entity_poly.pdbx_strand_id
1 'polypeptide(L)'
;MRILDRFISTSLSSLPRGPFTATIQTRFKKPANTAQTRLETRTRDPKLDLLAFHHRRLALILSLYSLVSAKKRGPFISLQLLSRWAPHAGVNTLSAGEFLRKYPHVFQVFTHPVRRNLCCKFTSKFVELLKLEEEIVCNMEDVNVIKIRRILSMSVNGKVHLHAIRLMRRELGLPEDFRESIIRKHGDIFRMIDLEIAELVDWNENERAFSCSAEVEKWREKEFREKWLSEFETKYAFPINFPTGFKIVPGFRERLRNWQRLSYVKPYERVDKVRVRTCGGVERYEKRAVGIIHELLCLTVEKMVEVERLAHFRKDLGIEVNLRELLLKHPGIFYIATRGNTLMVFLREAYVGGCLVEPNTVCDVRRRCLELVLQELDCLM
;
A
#
# COMPACT_ATOMS: atom_id res chain seq x y z
N MET A 1 -19.69 -92.70 28.69
CA MET A 1 -21.02 -93.32 28.46
C MET A 1 -21.66 -92.70 27.22
N ARG A 2 -22.72 -93.35 26.70
CA ARG A 2 -23.87 -92.85 25.90
C ARG A 2 -24.08 -91.32 25.82
N ILE A 3 -24.69 -90.73 24.77
CA ILE A 3 -24.92 -91.11 23.35
C ILE A 3 -25.60 -89.91 22.62
N LEU A 4 -25.25 -89.61 21.35
CA LEU A 4 -25.99 -88.74 20.40
C LEU A 4 -26.30 -87.28 20.90
N ASP A 5 -26.90 -86.32 20.20
CA ASP A 5 -27.55 -86.15 18.87
C ASP A 5 -27.55 -84.62 18.54
N ARG A 6 -27.70 -84.04 17.34
CA ARG A 6 -27.78 -84.51 15.93
C ARG A 6 -27.31 -83.37 14.96
N PHE A 7 -27.80 -83.33 13.71
CA PHE A 7 -27.49 -82.40 12.60
C PHE A 7 -27.93 -80.93 12.79
N ILE A 8 -27.32 -80.01 12.02
CA ILE A 8 -27.95 -79.43 10.81
C ILE A 8 -26.87 -78.92 9.84
N SER A 9 -27.09 -79.15 8.54
CA SER A 9 -26.24 -78.70 7.44
C SER A 9 -26.69 -77.35 6.88
N THR A 10 -25.75 -76.49 6.48
CA THR A 10 -25.83 -75.82 5.16
C THR A 10 -24.52 -75.12 4.80
N SER A 11 -24.01 -75.40 3.60
CA SER A 11 -23.02 -74.56 2.93
C SER A 11 -23.74 -73.40 2.23
N LEU A 12 -23.34 -72.16 2.48
CA LEU A 12 -23.83 -70.99 1.74
C LEU A 12 -22.69 -70.00 1.44
N SER A 13 -22.31 -70.00 0.16
CA SER A 13 -21.55 -69.00 -0.61
C SER A 13 -20.78 -67.90 0.15
N SER A 14 -19.46 -67.89 -0.08
CA SER A 14 -18.64 -66.68 0.00
C SER A 14 -19.09 -65.65 -1.04
N LEU A 15 -19.95 -64.71 -0.65
CA LEU A 15 -20.37 -63.60 -1.51
C LEU A 15 -19.17 -62.67 -1.80
N PRO A 16 -18.84 -62.38 -3.07
CA PRO A 16 -17.82 -61.39 -3.40
C PRO A 16 -18.27 -60.00 -2.93
N ARG A 17 -17.41 -59.28 -2.20
CA ARG A 17 -17.66 -57.86 -1.88
C ARG A 17 -17.61 -57.05 -3.17
N GLY A 18 -18.77 -56.57 -3.61
CA GLY A 18 -18.89 -55.69 -4.77
C GLY A 18 -18.10 -54.37 -4.60
N PRO A 19 -17.67 -53.74 -5.71
CA PRO A 19 -16.64 -52.68 -5.71
C PRO A 19 -17.06 -51.34 -5.06
N PHE A 20 -18.29 -51.23 -4.57
CA PHE A 20 -18.88 -49.97 -4.09
C PHE A 20 -18.85 -49.80 -2.55
N THR A 21 -18.20 -50.69 -1.82
CA THR A 21 -18.12 -50.63 -0.33
C THR A 21 -16.88 -49.92 0.22
N ALA A 22 -16.06 -49.31 -0.65
CA ALA A 22 -14.90 -48.51 -0.28
C ALA A 22 -15.15 -47.00 -0.47
N THR A 23 -16.16 -46.45 0.20
CA THR A 23 -16.37 -44.99 0.29
C THR A 23 -15.31 -44.35 1.20
N ILE A 24 -14.08 -44.28 0.69
CA ILE A 24 -13.02 -43.45 1.25
C ILE A 24 -13.50 -42.01 1.18
N GLN A 25 -14.05 -41.51 2.29
CA GLN A 25 -14.35 -40.09 2.44
C GLN A 25 -13.02 -39.34 2.47
N THR A 26 -12.58 -38.87 1.30
CA THR A 26 -11.45 -37.95 1.14
C THR A 26 -11.81 -36.62 1.79
N ARG A 27 -11.68 -36.58 3.12
CA ARG A 27 -11.98 -35.43 3.96
C ARG A 27 -10.91 -34.37 3.73
N PHE A 28 -11.02 -33.67 2.60
CA PHE A 28 -10.15 -32.56 2.21
C PHE A 28 -9.94 -31.65 3.42
N LYS A 29 -8.70 -31.58 3.90
CA LYS A 29 -8.34 -30.71 5.02
C LYS A 29 -8.73 -29.29 4.62
N LYS A 30 -9.54 -28.62 5.45
CA LYS A 30 -9.94 -27.22 5.19
C LYS A 30 -8.66 -26.41 4.90
N PRO A 31 -8.61 -25.63 3.81
CA PRO A 31 -7.39 -24.92 3.42
C PRO A 31 -6.92 -24.03 4.57
N ALA A 32 -5.61 -24.04 4.82
CA ALA A 32 -5.04 -23.33 5.96
C ALA A 32 -5.39 -21.84 5.90
N ASN A 33 -5.91 -21.28 7.00
CA ASN A 33 -6.45 -19.91 7.05
C ASN A 33 -5.33 -18.85 7.21
N THR A 34 -4.41 -18.82 6.24
CA THR A 34 -3.21 -17.97 6.22
C THR A 34 -3.48 -16.62 5.56
N ALA A 35 -2.53 -15.68 5.71
CA ALA A 35 -2.52 -14.42 4.96
C ALA A 35 -2.34 -14.60 3.43
N GLN A 36 -2.16 -15.83 2.93
CA GLN A 36 -2.22 -16.14 1.51
C GLN A 36 -3.62 -16.53 1.06
N THR A 37 -4.25 -17.54 1.69
CA THR A 37 -5.60 -17.96 1.30
C THR A 37 -6.63 -16.86 1.55
N ARG A 38 -6.48 -16.02 2.59
CA ARG A 38 -7.28 -14.80 2.77
C ARG A 38 -7.07 -13.74 1.69
N LEU A 39 -5.86 -13.61 1.14
CA LEU A 39 -5.57 -12.68 0.04
C LEU A 39 -6.21 -13.18 -1.27
N GLU A 40 -6.14 -14.48 -1.53
CA GLU A 40 -6.68 -15.11 -2.74
C GLU A 40 -8.22 -15.10 -2.78
N THR A 41 -8.86 -15.36 -1.63
CA THR A 41 -10.33 -15.46 -1.50
C THR A 41 -11.05 -14.14 -1.20
N ARG A 42 -10.33 -13.00 -1.10
CA ARG A 42 -10.92 -11.68 -0.81
C ARG A 42 -11.88 -11.21 -1.91
N THR A 43 -12.92 -10.46 -1.53
CA THR A 43 -13.68 -9.63 -2.48
C THR A 43 -12.73 -8.62 -3.10
N ARG A 44 -12.47 -8.75 -4.41
CA ARG A 44 -11.61 -7.84 -5.16
C ARG A 44 -12.35 -6.58 -5.54
N ASP A 45 -11.61 -5.50 -5.69
CA ASP A 45 -12.11 -4.21 -6.14
C ASP A 45 -11.54 -3.95 -7.55
N PRO A 46 -12.33 -4.12 -8.62
CA PRO A 46 -11.80 -4.09 -9.98
C PRO A 46 -11.24 -2.71 -10.35
N LYS A 47 -11.74 -1.64 -9.73
CA LYS A 47 -11.30 -0.27 -10.00
C LYS A 47 -9.96 0.02 -9.34
N LEU A 48 -9.79 -0.38 -8.08
CA LEU A 48 -8.50 -0.25 -7.39
C LEU A 48 -7.44 -1.24 -7.93
N ASP A 49 -7.83 -2.44 -8.35
CA ASP A 49 -6.93 -3.37 -9.07
C ASP A 49 -6.45 -2.77 -10.41
N LEU A 50 -7.33 -2.04 -11.13
CA LEU A 50 -7.00 -1.37 -12.39
C LEU A 50 -6.07 -0.16 -12.15
N LEU A 51 -6.36 0.69 -11.16
CA LEU A 51 -5.48 1.79 -10.75
C LEU A 51 -4.10 1.26 -10.35
N ALA A 52 -4.04 0.20 -9.54
CA ALA A 52 -2.79 -0.45 -9.13
C ALA A 52 -1.98 -1.00 -10.32
N PHE A 53 -2.63 -1.40 -11.41
CA PHE A 53 -1.96 -1.83 -12.64
C PHE A 53 -1.43 -0.63 -13.45
N HIS A 54 -2.22 0.44 -13.55
CA HIS A 54 -1.82 1.68 -14.24
C HIS A 54 -0.64 2.37 -13.55
N HIS A 55 -0.66 2.50 -12.21
CA HIS A 55 0.46 3.09 -11.45
C HIS A 55 1.77 2.33 -11.65
N ARG A 56 1.72 1.00 -11.81
CA ARG A 56 2.91 0.18 -12.14
C ARG A 56 3.44 0.45 -13.55
N ARG A 57 2.57 0.67 -14.57
CA ARG A 57 3.02 1.10 -15.92
C ARG A 57 3.80 2.42 -15.82
N LEU A 58 3.28 3.39 -15.08
CA LEU A 58 3.95 4.68 -14.84
C LEU A 58 5.26 4.50 -14.07
N ALA A 59 5.29 3.70 -12.99
CA ALA A 59 6.49 3.46 -12.19
C ALA A 59 7.64 2.84 -13.00
N LEU A 60 7.36 1.90 -13.92
CA LEU A 60 8.36 1.33 -14.84
C LEU A 60 8.92 2.35 -15.83
N ILE A 61 8.11 3.33 -16.26
CA ILE A 61 8.55 4.40 -17.15
C ILE A 61 9.40 5.42 -16.37
N LEU A 62 9.03 5.72 -15.12
CA LEU A 62 9.78 6.64 -14.25
C LEU A 62 11.12 6.05 -13.78
N SER A 63 11.18 4.76 -13.44
CA SER A 63 12.46 4.08 -13.14
C SER A 63 13.38 4.05 -14.37
N LEU A 64 12.82 3.83 -15.56
CA LEU A 64 13.57 3.92 -16.81
C LEU A 64 14.03 5.36 -17.09
N TYR A 65 13.19 6.37 -16.85
CA TYR A 65 13.54 7.79 -16.99
C TYR A 65 14.67 8.21 -16.05
N SER A 66 14.65 7.79 -14.78
CA SER A 66 15.70 8.14 -13.82
C SER A 66 17.03 7.46 -14.17
N LEU A 67 17.01 6.16 -14.48
CA LEU A 67 18.19 5.41 -14.93
C LEU A 67 18.79 5.96 -16.23
N VAL A 68 17.95 6.36 -17.19
CA VAL A 68 18.38 7.02 -18.42
C VAL A 68 18.93 8.40 -18.13
N SER A 69 18.27 9.20 -17.30
CA SER A 69 18.69 10.57 -17.01
C SER A 69 19.98 10.66 -16.22
N ALA A 70 20.25 9.70 -15.34
CA ALA A 70 21.53 9.56 -14.63
C ALA A 70 22.69 9.03 -15.50
N LYS A 71 22.41 8.39 -16.65
CA LYS A 71 23.42 7.72 -17.50
C LYS A 71 23.60 8.32 -18.90
N LYS A 72 22.68 9.18 -19.36
CA LYS A 72 22.77 9.86 -20.66
C LYS A 72 23.87 10.93 -20.65
N ARG A 73 24.62 11.04 -21.74
CA ARG A 73 25.62 12.11 -21.99
C ARG A 73 25.17 13.07 -23.11
N GLY A 74 23.85 13.17 -23.34
CA GLY A 74 23.27 13.91 -24.46
C GLY A 74 21.73 13.79 -24.51
N PRO A 75 21.09 14.43 -25.50
CA PRO A 75 19.62 14.57 -25.55
C PRO A 75 18.86 13.32 -26.05
N PHE A 76 19.55 12.25 -26.44
CA PHE A 76 18.94 11.01 -26.96
C PHE A 76 19.75 9.76 -26.57
N ILE A 77 19.13 8.59 -26.74
CA ILE A 77 19.68 7.27 -26.39
C ILE A 77 19.49 6.33 -27.58
N SER A 78 20.52 5.57 -27.97
CA SER A 78 20.38 4.52 -28.99
C SER A 78 19.57 3.33 -28.49
N LEU A 79 18.83 2.64 -29.35
CA LEU A 79 18.04 1.45 -28.93
C LEU A 79 18.88 0.34 -28.29
N GLN A 80 20.15 0.18 -28.68
CA GLN A 80 21.08 -0.77 -28.06
C GLN A 80 21.35 -0.47 -26.58
N LEU A 81 21.61 0.80 -26.25
CA LEU A 81 21.78 1.26 -24.86
C LEU A 81 20.48 1.12 -24.06
N LEU A 82 19.33 1.46 -24.67
CA LEU A 82 18.02 1.27 -24.04
C LEU A 82 17.76 -0.20 -23.73
N SER A 83 18.03 -1.12 -24.67
CA SER A 83 17.86 -2.57 -24.48
C SER A 83 18.73 -3.12 -23.34
N ARG A 84 19.95 -2.59 -23.16
CA ARG A 84 20.81 -2.94 -22.03
C ARG A 84 20.34 -2.35 -20.69
N TRP A 85 19.61 -1.24 -20.69
CA TRP A 85 19.20 -0.54 -19.45
C TRP A 85 17.76 -0.84 -19.02
N ALA A 86 16.87 -1.23 -19.94
CA ALA A 86 15.48 -1.55 -19.68
C ALA A 86 15.29 -2.66 -18.62
N PRO A 87 16.08 -3.77 -18.60
CA PRO A 87 15.96 -4.77 -17.54
C PRO A 87 16.30 -4.23 -16.14
N HIS A 88 17.25 -3.31 -16.03
CA HIS A 88 17.57 -2.65 -14.76
C HIS A 88 16.45 -1.71 -14.27
N ALA A 89 15.53 -1.30 -15.14
CA ALA A 89 14.31 -0.57 -14.79
C ALA A 89 13.13 -1.49 -14.41
N GLY A 90 13.30 -2.81 -14.47
CA GLY A 90 12.24 -3.82 -14.30
C GLY A 90 11.49 -4.17 -15.59
N VAL A 91 11.88 -3.61 -16.74
CA VAL A 91 11.30 -3.93 -18.05
C VAL A 91 11.96 -5.20 -18.59
N ASN A 92 11.57 -6.35 -18.02
CA ASN A 92 12.15 -7.66 -18.29
C ASN A 92 11.36 -8.48 -19.33
N THR A 93 10.14 -8.08 -19.66
CA THR A 93 9.14 -8.90 -20.39
C THR A 93 8.87 -8.44 -21.83
N LEU A 94 9.47 -7.33 -22.26
CA LEU A 94 9.31 -6.75 -23.60
C LEU A 94 10.68 -6.35 -24.14
N SER A 95 10.92 -6.53 -25.44
CA SER A 95 12.08 -5.92 -26.08
C SER A 95 11.98 -4.39 -26.03
N ALA A 96 13.12 -3.70 -26.08
CA ALA A 96 13.13 -2.24 -26.13
C ALA A 96 12.34 -1.66 -27.33
N GLY A 97 12.26 -2.40 -28.45
CA GLY A 97 11.45 -2.00 -29.61
C GLY A 97 9.95 -2.07 -29.34
N GLU A 98 9.47 -3.17 -28.74
CA GLU A 98 8.05 -3.33 -28.38
C GLU A 98 7.63 -2.38 -27.27
N PHE A 99 8.51 -2.16 -26.27
CA PHE A 99 8.26 -1.20 -25.20
C PHE A 99 8.07 0.22 -25.73
N LEU A 100 8.88 0.65 -26.70
CA LEU A 100 8.72 1.98 -27.33
C LEU A 100 7.44 2.07 -28.17
N ARG A 101 7.10 1.02 -28.94
CA ARG A 101 5.83 0.97 -29.69
C ARG A 101 4.59 1.02 -28.78
N LYS A 102 4.74 0.60 -27.51
CA LYS A 102 3.69 0.56 -26.48
C LYS A 102 3.58 1.85 -25.64
N TYR A 103 4.39 2.87 -25.94
CA TYR A 103 4.34 4.18 -25.27
C TYR A 103 4.73 5.33 -26.23
N PRO A 104 4.13 5.43 -27.44
CA PRO A 104 4.56 6.39 -28.46
C PRO A 104 4.41 7.87 -28.03
N HIS A 105 3.47 8.15 -27.13
CA HIS A 105 3.26 9.49 -26.56
C HIS A 105 4.36 9.91 -25.58
N VAL A 106 5.05 8.93 -24.98
CA VAL A 106 6.14 9.12 -24.00
C VAL A 106 7.51 9.19 -24.68
N PHE A 107 7.70 8.47 -25.78
CA PHE A 107 8.98 8.32 -26.48
C PHE A 107 8.91 8.70 -27.96
N GLN A 108 9.63 9.75 -28.35
CA GLN A 108 9.87 10.03 -29.77
C GLN A 108 11.06 9.20 -30.26
N VAL A 109 10.79 8.24 -31.16
CA VAL A 109 11.79 7.42 -31.86
C VAL A 109 12.18 8.11 -33.17
N PHE A 110 13.47 8.10 -33.51
CA PHE A 110 14.00 8.69 -34.75
C PHE A 110 15.30 8.01 -35.20
N THR A 111 15.62 8.10 -36.49
CA THR A 111 16.93 7.69 -37.03
C THR A 111 17.95 8.82 -36.84
N HIS A 112 19.14 8.50 -36.35
CA HIS A 112 20.20 9.50 -36.22
C HIS A 112 20.69 9.92 -37.61
N PRO A 113 20.71 11.22 -37.99
CA PRO A 113 20.98 11.65 -39.36
C PRO A 113 22.35 11.17 -39.88
N VAL A 114 23.43 11.41 -39.12
CA VAL A 114 24.78 10.94 -39.48
C VAL A 114 24.95 9.42 -39.32
N ARG A 115 24.66 8.88 -38.13
CA ARG A 115 25.00 7.48 -37.77
C ARG A 115 24.00 6.42 -38.27
N ARG A 116 22.86 6.83 -38.85
CA ARG A 116 21.70 6.01 -39.28
C ARG A 116 21.05 5.08 -38.23
N ASN A 117 21.68 4.90 -37.07
CA ASN A 117 21.17 4.12 -35.94
C ASN A 117 19.86 4.68 -35.37
N LEU A 118 18.95 3.78 -35.01
CA LEU A 118 17.71 4.13 -34.29
C LEU A 118 18.02 4.64 -32.88
N CYS A 119 17.45 5.80 -32.57
CA CYS A 119 17.54 6.49 -31.29
C CYS A 119 16.14 6.83 -30.77
N CYS A 120 16.04 7.04 -29.46
CA CYS A 120 14.85 7.54 -28.79
C CYS A 120 15.21 8.73 -27.89
N LYS A 121 14.22 9.57 -27.65
CA LYS A 121 14.21 10.60 -26.60
C LYS A 121 12.82 10.64 -25.96
N PHE A 122 12.73 11.18 -24.75
CA PHE A 122 11.42 11.44 -24.15
C PHE A 122 10.73 12.61 -24.88
N THR A 123 9.40 12.53 -25.02
CA THR A 123 8.57 13.61 -25.54
C THR A 123 8.67 14.82 -24.61
N SER A 124 8.70 16.04 -25.17
CA SER A 124 8.84 17.26 -24.36
C SER A 124 7.72 17.37 -23.31
N LYS A 125 6.46 17.14 -23.72
CA LYS A 125 5.27 17.03 -22.84
C LYS A 125 5.47 16.15 -21.60
N PHE A 126 6.16 15.02 -21.73
CA PHE A 126 6.43 14.14 -20.59
C PHE A 126 7.46 14.77 -19.65
N VAL A 127 8.53 15.36 -20.19
CA VAL A 127 9.57 16.05 -19.40
C VAL A 127 9.04 17.32 -18.73
N GLU A 128 8.16 18.06 -19.42
CA GLU A 128 7.46 19.25 -18.91
C GLU A 128 6.59 18.89 -17.69
N LEU A 129 5.81 17.80 -17.76
CA LEU A 129 5.00 17.33 -16.63
C LEU A 129 5.86 16.87 -15.43
N LEU A 130 7.03 16.25 -15.67
CA LEU A 130 7.93 15.85 -14.59
C LEU A 130 8.55 17.05 -13.86
N LYS A 131 8.99 18.08 -14.61
CA LYS A 131 9.46 19.35 -14.03
C LYS A 131 8.36 20.02 -13.22
N LEU A 132 7.13 20.04 -13.74
CA LEU A 132 6.00 20.65 -13.07
C LEU A 132 5.57 19.86 -11.81
N GLU A 133 5.78 18.54 -11.74
CA GLU A 133 5.68 17.78 -10.48
C GLU A 133 6.75 18.22 -9.47
N GLU A 134 8.01 18.37 -9.92
CA GLU A 134 9.16 18.78 -9.10
C GLU A 134 9.03 20.21 -8.56
N GLU A 135 8.65 21.18 -9.40
CA GLU A 135 8.39 22.57 -9.03
C GLU A 135 7.29 22.68 -7.96
N ILE A 136 6.18 21.95 -8.12
CA ILE A 136 5.10 21.93 -7.12
C ILE A 136 5.56 21.27 -5.82
N VAL A 137 6.33 20.17 -5.88
CA VAL A 137 6.85 19.48 -4.70
C VAL A 137 7.83 20.36 -3.91
N CYS A 138 8.64 21.17 -4.58
CA CYS A 138 9.52 22.15 -3.94
C CYS A 138 8.73 23.33 -3.33
N ASN A 139 7.68 23.81 -3.99
CA ASN A 139 6.84 24.90 -3.48
C ASN A 139 5.97 24.49 -2.27
N MET A 140 5.77 23.19 -2.00
CA MET A 140 5.03 22.67 -0.85
C MET A 140 5.92 22.42 0.39
N GLU A 141 6.90 23.28 0.66
CA GLU A 141 7.90 23.04 1.71
C GLU A 141 7.27 22.84 3.10
N ASP A 142 6.41 23.77 3.55
CA ASP A 142 5.76 23.72 4.88
C ASP A 142 4.88 22.47 5.05
N VAL A 143 4.16 22.08 3.99
CA VAL A 143 3.34 20.85 3.97
C VAL A 143 4.23 19.62 4.12
N ASN A 144 5.43 19.64 3.53
CA ASN A 144 6.40 18.55 3.60
C ASN A 144 7.13 18.51 4.95
N VAL A 145 7.41 19.66 5.58
CA VAL A 145 7.81 19.77 7.01
C VAL A 145 6.75 19.11 7.90
N ILE A 146 5.47 19.48 7.73
CA ILE A 146 4.35 18.93 8.51
C ILE A 146 4.24 17.41 8.34
N LYS A 147 4.39 16.86 7.12
CA LYS A 147 4.42 15.41 6.88
C LYS A 147 5.56 14.72 7.63
N ILE A 148 6.79 15.21 7.52
CA ILE A 148 7.96 14.58 8.18
C ILE A 148 7.83 14.68 9.70
N ARG A 149 7.38 15.82 10.22
CA ARG A 149 7.06 16.02 11.64
C ARG A 149 6.01 15.03 12.13
N ARG A 150 4.90 14.86 11.39
CA ARG A 150 3.88 13.83 11.70
C ARG A 150 4.42 12.40 11.68
N ILE A 151 5.25 12.03 10.69
CA ILE A 151 5.88 10.70 10.62
C ILE A 151 6.76 10.44 11.85
N LEU A 152 7.57 11.42 12.25
CA LEU A 152 8.35 11.36 13.48
C LEU A 152 7.43 11.28 14.72
N SER A 153 6.38 12.10 14.79
CA SER A 153 5.42 12.13 15.90
C SER A 153 4.59 10.85 16.08
N MET A 154 4.61 9.91 15.14
CA MET A 154 4.04 8.55 15.30
C MET A 154 5.07 7.50 15.76
N SER A 155 6.36 7.80 15.69
CA SER A 155 7.45 6.89 16.04
C SER A 155 7.63 6.74 17.55
N VAL A 156 8.20 5.60 17.99
CA VAL A 156 8.25 5.25 19.43
C VAL A 156 9.12 6.20 20.26
N ASN A 157 10.22 6.69 19.67
CA ASN A 157 11.24 7.51 20.35
C ASN A 157 11.42 8.89 19.69
N GLY A 158 10.52 9.29 18.78
CA GLY A 158 10.71 10.46 17.94
C GLY A 158 11.87 10.37 16.95
N LYS A 159 12.18 9.15 16.48
CA LYS A 159 13.30 8.83 15.59
C LYS A 159 12.85 7.91 14.46
N VAL A 160 13.21 8.26 13.23
CA VAL A 160 12.90 7.48 12.02
C VAL A 160 14.12 7.44 11.10
N HIS A 161 14.43 6.27 10.54
CA HIS A 161 15.51 6.12 9.56
C HIS A 161 15.14 6.80 8.23
N LEU A 162 16.03 7.68 7.73
CA LEU A 162 15.89 8.34 6.43
C LEU A 162 15.74 7.35 5.27
N HIS A 163 16.25 6.12 5.40
CA HIS A 163 16.06 5.05 4.42
C HIS A 163 14.57 4.72 4.20
N ALA A 164 13.77 4.63 5.26
CA ALA A 164 12.33 4.34 5.14
C ALA A 164 11.59 5.50 4.46
N ILE A 165 11.89 6.75 4.86
CA ILE A 165 11.35 7.97 4.23
C ILE A 165 11.77 8.05 2.75
N ARG A 166 13.02 7.71 2.42
CA ARG A 166 13.54 7.71 1.04
C ARG A 166 12.82 6.70 0.13
N LEU A 167 12.46 5.52 0.64
CA LEU A 167 11.71 4.52 -0.11
C LEU A 167 10.26 4.96 -0.42
N MET A 168 9.61 5.67 0.51
CA MET A 168 8.27 6.25 0.32
C MET A 168 8.27 7.70 -0.18
N ARG A 169 9.44 8.25 -0.58
CA ARG A 169 9.63 9.67 -0.90
C ARG A 169 8.66 10.15 -1.99
N ARG A 170 8.46 9.35 -3.03
CA ARG A 170 7.53 9.67 -4.13
C ARG A 170 6.09 9.62 -3.65
N GLU A 171 5.70 8.59 -2.90
CA GLU A 171 4.33 8.43 -2.41
C GLU A 171 3.96 9.54 -1.42
N LEU A 172 4.89 9.96 -0.55
CA LEU A 172 4.75 11.13 0.33
C LEU A 172 4.81 12.49 -0.42
N GLY A 173 5.33 12.53 -1.64
CA GLY A 173 5.48 13.77 -2.43
C GLY A 173 6.56 14.69 -1.87
N LEU A 174 7.71 14.14 -1.52
CA LEU A 174 8.88 14.85 -1.00
C LEU A 174 9.94 15.08 -2.13
N PRO A 175 10.68 16.21 -2.12
CA PRO A 175 11.75 16.47 -3.09
C PRO A 175 12.90 15.47 -2.95
N GLU A 176 13.68 15.22 -4.01
CA GLU A 176 14.83 14.29 -3.97
C GLU A 176 15.79 14.64 -2.82
N ASP A 177 16.12 15.92 -2.68
CA ASP A 177 17.08 16.46 -1.71
C ASP A 177 16.47 16.81 -0.34
N PHE A 178 15.34 16.20 0.04
CA PHE A 178 14.61 16.49 1.30
C PHE A 178 15.48 16.46 2.57
N ARG A 179 16.60 15.73 2.56
CA ARG A 179 17.58 15.73 3.66
C ARG A 179 18.24 17.11 3.85
N GLU A 180 18.54 17.80 2.76
CA GLU A 180 19.10 19.15 2.78
C GLU A 180 17.98 20.19 2.87
N SER A 181 17.06 20.17 1.91
CA SER A 181 16.07 21.24 1.72
C SER A 181 15.02 21.34 2.82
N ILE A 182 14.76 20.25 3.55
CA ILE A 182 13.81 20.24 4.68
C ILE A 182 14.55 19.94 5.98
N ILE A 183 15.19 18.77 6.10
CA ILE A 183 15.63 18.26 7.41
C ILE A 183 16.82 19.06 7.99
N ARG A 184 17.78 19.53 7.18
CA ARG A 184 18.83 20.44 7.66
C ARG A 184 18.42 21.92 7.69
N LYS A 185 17.46 22.33 6.85
CA LYS A 185 16.96 23.70 6.81
C LYS A 185 16.14 24.05 8.07
N HIS A 186 15.29 23.14 8.51
CA HIS A 186 14.44 23.26 9.71
C HIS A 186 15.10 22.59 10.92
N GLY A 187 16.33 23.02 11.25
CA GLY A 187 17.15 22.45 12.33
C GLY A 187 16.66 22.76 13.76
N ASP A 188 15.68 23.64 13.88
CA ASP A 188 14.86 23.92 15.07
C ASP A 188 13.80 22.84 15.32
N ILE A 189 13.27 22.23 14.25
CA ILE A 189 12.28 21.14 14.33
C ILE A 189 12.99 19.78 14.32
N PHE A 190 14.00 19.60 13.46
CA PHE A 190 14.61 18.30 13.18
C PHE A 190 16.11 18.26 13.52
N ARG A 191 16.53 17.23 14.26
CA ARG A 191 17.94 16.89 14.48
C ARG A 191 18.34 15.69 13.61
N MET A 192 19.52 15.74 13.02
CA MET A 192 20.12 14.60 12.32
C MET A 192 21.08 13.85 13.24
N ILE A 193 20.88 12.54 13.40
CA ILE A 193 21.81 11.62 14.06
C ILE A 193 22.47 10.76 12.98
N ASP A 194 23.80 10.60 13.07
CA ASP A 194 24.63 9.68 12.26
C ASP A 194 24.40 9.74 10.74
N LEU A 195 23.94 10.89 10.23
CA LEU A 195 23.54 11.14 8.83
C LEU A 195 22.38 10.27 8.28
N GLU A 196 21.90 9.28 9.03
CA GLU A 196 20.89 8.30 8.61
C GLU A 196 19.56 8.36 9.38
N ILE A 197 19.52 8.98 10.56
CA ILE A 197 18.32 9.06 11.41
C ILE A 197 17.88 10.51 11.55
N ALA A 198 16.60 10.78 11.27
CA ALA A 198 15.94 12.02 11.67
C ALA A 198 15.35 11.86 13.07
N GLU A 199 15.48 12.89 13.90
CA GLU A 199 14.94 13.02 15.25
C GLU A 199 14.16 14.33 15.37
N LEU A 200 13.11 14.37 16.19
CA LEU A 200 12.42 15.63 16.53
C LEU A 200 13.13 16.29 17.74
N VAL A 201 13.56 17.55 17.61
CA VAL A 201 14.48 18.21 18.56
C VAL A 201 13.92 18.23 19.99
N ASP A 202 12.77 18.88 20.19
CA ASP A 202 12.13 19.08 21.50
C ASP A 202 10.69 18.56 21.50
N TRP A 203 10.53 17.24 21.46
CA TRP A 203 9.24 16.55 21.44
C TRP A 203 8.24 17.06 22.51
N ASN A 204 8.71 17.36 23.71
CA ASN A 204 7.86 17.76 24.85
C ASN A 204 7.17 19.13 24.67
N GLU A 205 7.89 20.12 24.15
CA GLU A 205 7.32 21.47 23.93
C GLU A 205 6.63 21.56 22.58
N ASN A 206 7.16 20.85 21.58
CA ASN A 206 6.56 20.77 20.25
C ASN A 206 5.20 20.06 20.26
N GLU A 207 4.91 19.11 21.17
CA GLU A 207 3.55 18.57 21.37
C GLU A 207 2.53 19.66 21.77
N ARG A 208 2.91 20.63 22.60
CA ARG A 208 2.00 21.70 23.06
C ARG A 208 1.76 22.75 21.99
N ALA A 209 2.77 23.07 21.18
CA ALA A 209 2.66 24.03 20.08
C ALA A 209 1.98 23.46 18.82
N PHE A 210 1.99 22.14 18.64
CA PHE A 210 1.59 21.48 17.39
C PHE A 210 0.50 20.43 17.62
N SER A 211 -0.73 20.91 17.81
CA SER A 211 -1.94 20.09 17.97
C SER A 211 -2.28 19.29 16.71
N CYS A 212 -1.55 18.21 16.45
CA CYS A 212 -1.81 17.30 15.35
C CYS A 212 -3.02 16.40 15.63
N SER A 213 -4.20 16.87 15.20
CA SER A 213 -5.36 16.00 15.00
C SER A 213 -5.08 15.07 13.81
N ALA A 214 -5.09 13.76 14.06
CA ALA A 214 -5.00 12.74 13.01
C ALA A 214 -6.26 12.77 12.12
N GLU A 215 -6.16 12.33 10.87
CA GLU A 215 -7.25 12.48 9.91
C GLU A 215 -8.51 11.68 10.31
N VAL A 216 -8.33 10.55 11.01
CA VAL A 216 -9.43 9.79 11.64
C VAL A 216 -10.18 10.63 12.69
N GLU A 217 -9.48 11.47 13.47
CA GLU A 217 -10.11 12.30 14.51
C GLU A 217 -10.93 13.43 13.89
N LYS A 218 -10.42 14.06 12.81
CA LYS A 218 -11.20 15.02 12.01
C LYS A 218 -12.46 14.39 11.42
N TRP A 219 -12.34 13.16 10.91
CA TRP A 219 -13.50 12.39 10.43
C TRP A 219 -14.49 12.11 11.57
N ARG A 220 -14.04 11.73 12.77
CA ARG A 220 -14.92 11.54 13.94
C ARG A 220 -15.67 12.81 14.33
N GLU A 221 -14.98 13.95 14.36
CA GLU A 221 -15.58 15.26 14.66
C GLU A 221 -16.67 15.61 13.63
N LYS A 222 -16.38 15.39 12.35
CA LYS A 222 -17.34 15.57 11.24
C LYS A 222 -18.56 14.66 11.39
N GLU A 223 -18.37 13.36 11.59
CA GLU A 223 -19.46 12.39 11.77
C GLU A 223 -20.32 12.68 13.00
N PHE A 224 -19.70 13.10 14.11
CA PHE A 224 -20.39 13.50 15.33
C PHE A 224 -21.29 14.72 15.08
N ARG A 225 -20.77 15.77 14.42
CA ARG A 225 -21.49 17.01 14.12
C ARG A 225 -22.56 16.85 13.03
N GLU A 226 -22.30 16.06 11.99
CA GLU A 226 -23.19 15.96 10.82
C GLU A 226 -24.26 14.86 10.97
N LYS A 227 -23.95 13.76 11.67
CA LYS A 227 -24.86 12.61 11.80
C LYS A 227 -25.42 12.41 13.22
N TRP A 228 -25.06 13.29 14.16
CA TRP A 228 -25.54 13.29 15.55
C TRP A 228 -25.34 11.94 16.27
N LEU A 229 -24.29 11.21 15.88
CA LEU A 229 -23.92 9.94 16.48
C LEU A 229 -23.37 10.15 17.89
N SER A 230 -23.70 9.26 18.83
CA SER A 230 -23.21 9.38 20.20
C SER A 230 -21.67 9.31 20.27
N GLU A 231 -21.08 10.09 21.19
CA GLU A 231 -19.62 10.08 21.40
C GLU A 231 -19.09 8.66 21.69
N PHE A 232 -19.87 7.85 22.42
CA PHE A 232 -19.55 6.46 22.73
C PHE A 232 -19.36 5.56 21.49
N GLU A 233 -19.98 5.91 20.36
CA GLU A 233 -19.83 5.18 19.10
C GLU A 233 -18.78 5.79 18.17
N THR A 234 -18.58 7.11 18.20
CA THR A 234 -17.59 7.78 17.33
C THR A 234 -16.18 7.83 17.91
N LYS A 235 -16.00 7.93 19.24
CA LYS A 235 -14.72 8.28 19.92
C LYS A 235 -13.48 7.49 19.49
N TYR A 236 -13.64 6.21 19.12
CA TYR A 236 -12.57 5.35 18.62
C TYR A 236 -12.86 4.73 17.24
N ALA A 237 -13.88 5.22 16.53
CA ALA A 237 -14.30 4.67 15.25
C ALA A 237 -13.32 4.97 14.10
N PHE A 238 -13.37 4.14 13.07
CA PHE A 238 -12.75 4.37 11.77
C PHE A 238 -13.84 4.40 10.69
N PRO A 239 -13.65 5.13 9.57
CA PRO A 239 -14.50 5.00 8.41
C PRO A 239 -14.44 3.57 7.86
N ILE A 240 -15.57 3.06 7.35
CA ILE A 240 -15.71 1.69 6.86
C ILE A 240 -16.49 1.68 5.54
N ASN A 241 -15.76 1.45 4.45
CA ASN A 241 -16.32 1.28 3.10
C ASN A 241 -16.09 -0.17 2.66
N PHE A 242 -17.15 -0.99 2.57
CA PHE A 242 -17.02 -2.35 2.03
C PHE A 242 -17.22 -2.36 0.50
N PRO A 243 -16.46 -3.18 -0.25
CA PRO A 243 -16.66 -3.32 -1.69
C PRO A 243 -18.00 -4.01 -2.00
N THR A 244 -18.57 -3.71 -3.16
CA THR A 244 -19.76 -4.40 -3.68
C THR A 244 -19.53 -5.91 -3.73
N GLY A 245 -20.46 -6.69 -3.17
CA GLY A 245 -20.30 -8.15 -3.05
C GLY A 245 -19.43 -8.62 -1.88
N PHE A 246 -19.12 -7.78 -0.89
CA PHE A 246 -18.48 -8.22 0.35
C PHE A 246 -19.38 -9.18 1.15
N LYS A 247 -18.88 -10.40 1.41
CA LYS A 247 -19.65 -11.46 2.09
C LYS A 247 -19.61 -11.28 3.62
N ILE A 248 -20.66 -10.65 4.16
CA ILE A 248 -20.85 -10.49 5.61
C ILE A 248 -21.22 -11.83 6.24
N VAL A 249 -20.27 -12.45 6.95
CA VAL A 249 -20.47 -13.68 7.73
C VAL A 249 -21.25 -13.38 9.03
N PRO A 250 -22.07 -14.30 9.56
CA PRO A 250 -22.67 -14.15 10.90
C PRO A 250 -21.65 -13.74 11.98
N GLY A 251 -22.08 -12.89 12.91
CA GLY A 251 -21.22 -12.31 13.95
C GLY A 251 -20.13 -11.35 13.43
N PHE A 252 -20.04 -11.04 12.12
CA PHE A 252 -19.09 -10.05 11.60
C PHE A 252 -19.45 -8.62 12.04
N ARG A 253 -20.73 -8.21 11.87
CA ARG A 253 -21.19 -6.85 12.24
C ARG A 253 -21.00 -6.56 13.73
N GLU A 254 -21.22 -7.55 14.58
CA GLU A 254 -21.00 -7.46 16.03
C GLU A 254 -19.52 -7.30 16.39
N ARG A 255 -18.64 -8.15 15.85
CA ARG A 255 -17.19 -8.02 16.05
C ARG A 255 -16.66 -6.68 15.54
N LEU A 256 -17.17 -6.20 14.40
CA LEU A 256 -16.85 -4.88 13.88
C LEU A 256 -17.30 -3.77 14.82
N ARG A 257 -18.56 -3.77 15.29
CA ARG A 257 -19.09 -2.78 16.24
C ARG A 257 -18.30 -2.76 17.54
N ASN A 258 -17.93 -3.92 18.07
CA ASN A 258 -17.13 -4.04 19.28
C ASN A 258 -15.69 -3.54 19.05
N TRP A 259 -15.07 -3.86 17.92
CA TRP A 259 -13.75 -3.33 17.53
C TRP A 259 -13.77 -1.81 17.30
N GLN A 260 -14.84 -1.24 16.74
CA GLN A 260 -14.99 0.21 16.57
C GLN A 260 -15.04 0.93 17.92
N ARG A 261 -15.76 0.39 18.91
CA ARG A 261 -15.84 0.94 20.27
C ARG A 261 -14.58 0.67 21.13
N LEU A 262 -13.70 -0.24 20.73
CA LEU A 262 -12.47 -0.57 21.48
C LEU A 262 -11.55 0.65 21.63
N SER A 263 -11.20 1.00 22.86
CA SER A 263 -10.24 2.07 23.15
C SER A 263 -8.81 1.70 22.75
N TYR A 264 -8.07 2.66 22.21
CA TYR A 264 -6.66 2.51 21.84
C TYR A 264 -5.94 3.84 22.01
N VAL A 265 -4.61 3.78 22.22
CA VAL A 265 -3.75 4.98 22.26
C VAL A 265 -3.58 5.50 20.83
N LYS A 266 -3.93 6.76 20.57
CA LYS A 266 -3.92 7.37 19.24
C LYS A 266 -2.51 7.41 18.61
N PRO A 267 -2.38 7.67 17.29
CA PRO A 267 -1.06 7.68 16.63
C PRO A 267 -0.06 8.65 17.26
N TYR A 268 -0.53 9.85 17.64
CA TYR A 268 0.25 10.92 18.25
C TYR A 268 0.22 10.93 19.80
N GLU A 269 -0.46 9.98 20.43
CA GLU A 269 -0.45 9.84 21.89
C GLU A 269 0.71 8.93 22.34
N ARG A 270 1.33 9.29 23.46
CA ARG A 270 2.50 8.59 24.01
C ARG A 270 2.16 7.18 24.47
N VAL A 271 3.07 6.24 24.21
CA VAL A 271 3.01 4.87 24.69
C VAL A 271 3.91 4.74 25.91
N ASP A 272 3.36 5.04 27.09
CA ASP A 272 4.01 4.76 28.38
C ASP A 272 4.07 3.24 28.64
N LYS A 273 5.03 2.59 27.97
CA LYS A 273 5.36 1.15 28.06
C LYS A 273 4.12 0.27 28.23
N VAL A 274 3.20 0.32 27.24
CA VAL A 274 1.92 -0.39 27.25
C VAL A 274 2.12 -1.84 27.70
N ARG A 275 1.58 -2.15 28.89
CA ARG A 275 1.77 -3.44 29.54
C ARG A 275 0.94 -4.50 28.81
N VAL A 276 1.57 -5.21 27.87
CA VAL A 276 0.98 -6.31 27.07
C VAL A 276 0.35 -7.43 27.93
N ARG A 277 0.61 -7.45 29.24
CA ARG A 277 0.13 -8.44 30.22
C ARG A 277 -1.35 -8.30 30.65
N THR A 278 -2.10 -7.28 30.20
CA THR A 278 -3.56 -7.19 30.46
C THR A 278 -4.41 -7.67 29.29
N CYS A 279 -5.56 -8.29 29.60
CA CYS A 279 -6.54 -8.74 28.62
C CYS A 279 -7.00 -7.60 27.66
N GLY A 280 -7.22 -7.98 26.40
CA GLY A 280 -7.47 -7.04 25.29
C GLY A 280 -6.23 -6.25 24.83
N GLY A 281 -5.08 -6.35 25.49
CA GLY A 281 -3.85 -5.61 25.13
C GLY A 281 -3.43 -5.79 23.67
N VAL A 282 -3.51 -7.02 23.14
CA VAL A 282 -3.19 -7.35 21.75
C VAL A 282 -4.16 -6.66 20.76
N GLU A 283 -5.46 -6.65 21.04
CA GLU A 283 -6.44 -6.01 20.14
C GLU A 283 -6.31 -4.47 20.14
N ARG A 284 -6.02 -3.87 21.30
CA ARG A 284 -5.72 -2.43 21.39
C ARG A 284 -4.45 -2.07 20.62
N TYR A 285 -3.45 -2.95 20.67
CA TYR A 285 -2.20 -2.78 19.94
C TYR A 285 -2.37 -2.95 18.42
N GLU A 286 -3.14 -3.96 17.97
CA GLU A 286 -3.54 -4.08 16.56
C GLU A 286 -4.34 -2.84 16.09
N LYS A 287 -5.23 -2.30 16.92
CA LYS A 287 -5.97 -1.08 16.59
C LYS A 287 -5.09 0.18 16.53
N ARG A 288 -4.07 0.32 17.40
CA ARG A 288 -3.06 1.38 17.26
C ARG A 288 -2.25 1.24 15.97
N ALA A 289 -1.84 0.02 15.62
CA ALA A 289 -1.15 -0.24 14.36
C ALA A 289 -2.02 0.12 13.13
N VAL A 290 -3.32 -0.20 13.16
CA VAL A 290 -4.30 0.27 12.14
C VAL A 290 -4.36 1.80 12.09
N GLY A 291 -4.43 2.48 13.24
CA GLY A 291 -4.43 3.95 13.30
C GLY A 291 -3.17 4.60 12.73
N ILE A 292 -1.99 4.05 13.01
CA ILE A 292 -0.72 4.56 12.48
C ILE A 292 -0.59 4.32 10.98
N ILE A 293 -1.00 3.14 10.48
CA ILE A 293 -0.96 2.84 9.04
C ILE A 293 -2.00 3.70 8.29
N HIS A 294 -3.17 3.93 8.87
CA HIS A 294 -4.18 4.85 8.34
C HIS A 294 -3.60 6.26 8.18
N GLU A 295 -3.06 6.84 9.25
CA GLU A 295 -2.48 8.18 9.24
C GLU A 295 -1.28 8.27 8.27
N LEU A 296 -0.40 7.26 8.24
CA LEU A 296 0.72 7.21 7.29
C LEU A 296 0.27 7.13 5.82
N LEU A 297 -0.82 6.40 5.51
CA LEU A 297 -1.45 6.45 4.18
C LEU A 297 -2.08 7.81 3.91
N CYS A 298 -2.66 8.46 4.92
CA CYS A 298 -3.20 9.81 4.79
C CYS A 298 -2.13 10.87 4.46
N LEU A 299 -0.87 10.64 4.79
CA LEU A 299 0.26 11.50 4.41
C LEU A 299 0.77 11.27 2.98
N THR A 300 0.37 10.18 2.30
CA THR A 300 0.73 9.97 0.89
C THR A 300 -0.20 10.75 -0.05
N VAL A 301 0.36 11.29 -1.14
CA VAL A 301 -0.32 12.15 -2.12
C VAL A 301 -1.55 11.46 -2.72
N GLU A 302 -1.43 10.17 -2.98
CA GLU A 302 -2.45 9.33 -3.65
C GLU A 302 -3.14 8.37 -2.66
N LYS A 303 -2.89 8.47 -1.35
CA LYS A 303 -3.50 7.61 -0.30
C LYS A 303 -3.29 6.09 -0.52
N MET A 304 -2.19 5.74 -1.18
CA MET A 304 -1.74 4.38 -1.51
C MET A 304 -0.21 4.22 -1.43
N VAL A 305 0.28 2.98 -1.30
CA VAL A 305 1.72 2.63 -1.26
C VAL A 305 1.93 1.12 -1.46
N GLU A 306 3.17 0.69 -1.74
CA GLU A 306 3.55 -0.72 -1.69
C GLU A 306 3.72 -1.21 -0.23
N VAL A 307 3.15 -2.38 0.09
CA VAL A 307 3.19 -3.00 1.43
C VAL A 307 4.62 -3.32 1.88
N GLU A 308 5.52 -3.60 0.93
CA GLU A 308 6.94 -3.81 1.19
C GLU A 308 7.61 -2.52 1.71
N ARG A 309 7.27 -1.34 1.17
CA ARG A 309 7.83 -0.06 1.64
C ARG A 309 7.36 0.29 3.06
N LEU A 310 6.09 0.01 3.38
CA LEU A 310 5.57 0.13 4.75
C LEU A 310 6.33 -0.77 5.74
N ALA A 311 6.88 -1.90 5.31
CA ALA A 311 7.63 -2.80 6.19
C ALA A 311 8.95 -2.20 6.71
N HIS A 312 9.50 -1.17 6.04
CA HIS A 312 10.70 -0.47 6.54
C HIS A 312 10.39 0.43 7.74
N PHE A 313 9.20 1.03 7.80
CA PHE A 313 8.73 1.83 8.96
C PHE A 313 8.34 0.97 10.18
N ARG A 314 8.31 -0.36 10.03
CA ARG A 314 7.73 -1.29 11.02
C ARG A 314 8.41 -1.20 12.39
N LYS A 315 9.73 -1.00 12.46
CA LYS A 315 10.48 -0.87 13.72
C LYS A 315 10.23 0.49 14.36
N ASP A 316 10.48 1.55 13.59
CA ASP A 316 10.48 2.95 14.02
C ASP A 316 9.10 3.37 14.58
N LEU A 317 8.02 2.91 13.93
CA LEU A 317 6.63 3.13 14.36
C LEU A 317 6.13 2.11 15.40
N GLY A 318 6.97 1.16 15.82
CA GLY A 318 6.64 0.17 16.84
C GLY A 318 5.50 -0.77 16.47
N ILE A 319 5.53 -1.35 15.26
CA ILE A 319 4.48 -2.22 14.69
C ILE A 319 4.96 -3.68 14.63
N GLU A 320 4.95 -4.37 15.75
CA GLU A 320 5.44 -5.76 15.87
C GLU A 320 4.53 -6.80 15.19
N VAL A 321 3.33 -6.41 14.73
CA VAL A 321 2.40 -7.30 14.02
C VAL A 321 2.75 -7.51 12.54
N ASN A 322 2.22 -8.57 11.93
CA ASN A 322 2.39 -8.85 10.50
C ASN A 322 1.49 -7.93 9.67
N LEU A 323 2.09 -6.94 9.00
CA LEU A 323 1.38 -5.94 8.18
C LEU A 323 0.39 -6.56 7.18
N ARG A 324 0.78 -7.62 6.46
CA ARG A 324 -0.07 -8.27 5.46
C ARG A 324 -1.30 -8.92 6.11
N GLU A 325 -1.15 -9.52 7.29
CA GLU A 325 -2.29 -10.07 8.01
C GLU A 325 -3.18 -8.97 8.61
N LEU A 326 -2.60 -7.93 9.21
CA LEU A 326 -3.34 -6.79 9.76
C LEU A 326 -4.19 -6.10 8.69
N LEU A 327 -3.61 -5.78 7.54
CA LEU A 327 -4.32 -5.18 6.41
C LEU A 327 -5.47 -6.07 5.91
N LEU A 328 -5.30 -7.40 5.92
CA LEU A 328 -6.35 -8.37 5.56
C LEU A 328 -7.41 -8.57 6.65
N LYS A 329 -7.13 -8.25 7.92
CA LYS A 329 -8.14 -8.25 9.00
C LYS A 329 -9.14 -7.08 8.86
N HIS A 330 -8.75 -5.98 8.23
CA HIS A 330 -9.54 -4.74 8.14
C HIS A 330 -9.93 -4.34 6.69
N PRO A 331 -10.62 -5.21 5.92
CA PRO A 331 -10.90 -5.02 4.48
C PRO A 331 -11.91 -3.90 4.15
N GLY A 332 -12.49 -3.26 5.18
CA GLY A 332 -13.34 -2.07 5.07
C GLY A 332 -12.60 -0.74 5.25
N ILE A 333 -11.37 -0.77 5.79
CA ILE A 333 -10.46 0.38 5.90
C ILE A 333 -9.42 0.31 4.78
N PHE A 334 -8.83 -0.86 4.58
CA PHE A 334 -7.76 -1.06 3.60
C PHE A 334 -8.20 -1.98 2.45
N TYR A 335 -7.68 -1.73 1.26
CA TYR A 335 -7.70 -2.69 0.15
C TYR A 335 -6.27 -3.06 -0.25
N ILE A 336 -6.02 -4.34 -0.54
CA ILE A 336 -4.77 -4.80 -1.15
C ILE A 336 -5.04 -5.18 -2.60
N ALA A 337 -4.29 -4.62 -3.54
CA ALA A 337 -4.31 -4.98 -4.96
C ALA A 337 -3.13 -5.90 -5.31
N THR A 338 -3.43 -6.94 -6.09
CA THR A 338 -2.50 -8.06 -6.40
C THR A 338 -2.17 -8.18 -7.90
N ARG A 339 -2.37 -7.11 -8.70
CA ARG A 339 -2.11 -7.12 -10.14
C ARG A 339 -0.62 -6.87 -10.44
N GLY A 340 0.19 -7.91 -10.31
CA GLY A 340 1.64 -7.89 -10.54
C GLY A 340 2.42 -8.41 -9.34
N ASN A 341 3.74 -8.29 -9.37
CA ASN A 341 4.62 -8.93 -8.38
C ASN A 341 4.53 -8.29 -6.98
N THR A 342 4.53 -6.95 -6.88
CA THR A 342 4.43 -6.24 -5.60
C THR A 342 2.98 -6.15 -5.10
N LEU A 343 2.81 -5.97 -3.79
CA LEU A 343 1.49 -5.73 -3.17
C LEU A 343 1.26 -4.23 -2.95
N MET A 344 0.24 -3.66 -3.59
CA MET A 344 -0.20 -2.27 -3.33
C MET A 344 -1.30 -2.27 -2.27
N VAL A 345 -1.24 -1.37 -1.30
CA VAL A 345 -2.32 -1.08 -0.34
C VAL A 345 -2.91 0.30 -0.59
N PHE A 346 -4.23 0.41 -0.42
CA PHE A 346 -5.06 1.58 -0.62
C PHE A 346 -5.91 1.85 0.61
N LEU A 347 -6.10 3.13 0.96
CA LEU A 347 -7.06 3.55 1.97
C LEU A 347 -8.47 3.71 1.36
N ARG A 348 -9.47 2.98 1.85
CA ARG A 348 -10.79 2.87 1.19
C ARG A 348 -11.69 4.09 1.31
N GLU A 349 -11.53 4.92 2.33
CA GLU A 349 -12.31 6.18 2.44
C GLU A 349 -11.90 7.21 1.37
N ALA A 350 -10.64 7.16 0.93
CA ALA A 350 -10.05 8.13 0.04
C ALA A 350 -10.48 7.96 -1.42
N TYR A 351 -11.18 6.88 -1.78
CA TYR A 351 -11.55 6.57 -3.15
C TYR A 351 -13.06 6.36 -3.31
N VAL A 352 -13.65 7.12 -4.25
CA VAL A 352 -15.02 6.91 -4.73
C VAL A 352 -14.96 6.61 -6.22
N GLY A 353 -15.55 5.48 -6.62
CA GLY A 353 -15.65 5.11 -8.04
C GLY A 353 -14.34 4.88 -8.77
N GLY A 354 -13.20 4.78 -8.06
CA GLY A 354 -11.84 4.67 -8.62
C GLY A 354 -11.04 5.98 -8.61
N CYS A 355 -11.70 7.12 -8.35
CA CYS A 355 -11.06 8.43 -8.24
C CYS A 355 -10.77 8.78 -6.78
N LEU A 356 -9.74 9.58 -6.54
CA LEU A 356 -9.43 10.12 -5.21
C LEU A 356 -10.46 11.21 -4.84
N VAL A 357 -10.98 11.18 -3.61
CA VAL A 357 -12.02 12.12 -3.13
C VAL A 357 -11.47 13.54 -2.96
N GLU A 358 -10.24 13.65 -2.44
CA GLU A 358 -9.55 14.92 -2.21
C GLU A 358 -8.23 14.94 -3.00
N PRO A 359 -8.25 15.31 -4.30
CA PRO A 359 -7.06 15.40 -5.13
C PRO A 359 -6.19 16.61 -4.73
N ASN A 360 -4.89 16.37 -4.55
CA ASN A 360 -3.87 17.41 -4.44
C ASN A 360 -3.31 17.77 -5.83
N THR A 361 -2.73 18.95 -5.97
CA THR A 361 -2.07 19.41 -7.22
C THR A 361 -1.08 18.37 -7.80
N VAL A 362 -0.22 17.78 -6.96
CA VAL A 362 0.70 16.69 -7.35
C VAL A 362 -0.04 15.45 -7.86
N CYS A 363 -1.22 15.13 -7.31
CA CYS A 363 -2.05 14.02 -7.80
C CYS A 363 -2.61 14.31 -9.21
N ASP A 364 -2.96 15.56 -9.51
CA ASP A 364 -3.48 15.93 -10.84
C ASP A 364 -2.38 15.91 -11.91
N VAL A 365 -1.16 16.32 -11.56
CA VAL A 365 0.02 16.19 -12.45
C VAL A 365 0.35 14.73 -12.70
N ARG A 366 0.30 13.88 -11.66
CA ARG A 366 0.45 12.43 -11.81
C ARG A 366 -0.66 11.81 -12.66
N ARG A 367 -1.89 12.32 -12.57
CA ARG A 367 -2.99 11.90 -13.45
C ARG A 367 -2.70 12.25 -14.91
N ARG A 368 -2.24 13.46 -15.21
CA ARG A 368 -1.80 13.87 -16.57
C ARG A 368 -0.62 13.04 -17.09
N CYS A 369 0.38 12.75 -16.25
CA CYS A 369 1.46 11.82 -16.57
C CYS A 369 0.92 10.41 -16.89
N LEU A 370 -0.08 9.95 -16.15
CA LEU A 370 -0.70 8.65 -16.34
C LEU A 370 -1.55 8.60 -17.61
N GLU A 371 -2.35 9.63 -17.89
CA GLU A 371 -3.11 9.81 -19.13
C GLU A 371 -2.17 9.74 -20.35
N LEU A 372 -1.05 10.48 -20.34
CA LEU A 372 -0.03 10.43 -21.40
C LEU A 372 0.62 9.04 -21.57
N VAL A 373 0.66 8.22 -20.50
CA VAL A 373 1.14 6.83 -20.50
C VAL A 373 0.06 5.83 -20.96
N LEU A 374 -1.22 6.23 -20.97
CA LEU A 374 -2.38 5.38 -21.24
C LEU A 374 -3.19 5.72 -22.50
N GLN A 375 -2.83 6.78 -23.24
CA GLN A 375 -3.45 7.23 -24.50
C GLN A 375 -3.56 6.18 -25.63
N GLU A 376 -3.07 4.95 -25.43
CA GLU A 376 -3.30 3.80 -26.30
C GLU A 376 -4.64 3.07 -26.08
N LEU A 377 -5.45 3.46 -25.08
CA LEU A 377 -6.67 2.72 -24.72
C LEU A 377 -7.96 3.28 -25.33
N ASP A 378 -7.96 4.53 -25.82
CA ASP A 378 -9.15 5.19 -26.38
C ASP A 378 -9.30 5.00 -27.90
N CYS A 379 -8.54 4.08 -28.51
CA CYS A 379 -8.61 3.74 -29.95
C CYS A 379 -9.04 2.30 -30.23
N LEU A 380 -9.45 1.53 -29.21
CA LEU A 380 -10.02 0.18 -29.35
C LEU A 380 -11.16 -0.05 -28.33
N MET A 381 -12.25 0.69 -28.53
CA MET A 381 -13.58 0.50 -27.92
C MET A 381 -14.64 0.74 -28.99
#